data_AF-A0A1C5CZZ1-F1
#
_entry.id   AF-A0A1C5CZZ1-F1
#
_cell.length_a   1.000
_cell.length_b   1.000
_cell.length_c   1.000
_cell.angle_alpha   90.00
_cell.angle_beta   90.00
_cell.angle_gamma   90.00
#
_symmetry.space_group_name_H-M   'P 1'
#
loop_
_entity.id
_entity.type
_entity.pdbx_description
1 polymer ?
#
loop_
_entity_poly.entity_id
_entity_poly.type
_entity_poly.pdbx_seq_one_letter_code
_entity_poly.pdbx_strand_id
1 'polypeptide(L)'
;MEPEVALVTAGVEYDVLGIGYADISDTDRASIVALHPRPDFKQRILRAFTEGIEAKPDTTFGNVKADVLERYAAGFKRGNFVDTILDSPWPE
;
A
#
# COMPACT_ATOMS: atom_id res chain seq x y z
N MET A 1 14.58 9.28 -11.84
CA MET A 1 13.84 9.58 -10.59
C MET A 1 14.74 10.49 -9.78
N GLU A 2 14.25 11.63 -9.32
CA GLU A 2 15.06 12.53 -8.47
C GLU A 2 15.49 11.82 -7.19
N PRO A 3 16.70 12.10 -6.65
CA PRO A 3 17.25 11.40 -5.48
C PRO A 3 16.30 11.38 -4.27
N GLU A 4 15.57 12.47 -4.05
CA GLU A 4 14.62 12.62 -2.95
C GLU A 4 13.41 11.69 -3.12
N VAL A 5 12.91 11.54 -4.35
CA VAL A 5 11.80 10.62 -4.64
C VAL A 5 12.24 9.17 -4.42
N ALA A 6 13.46 8.84 -4.83
CA ALA A 6 14.02 7.51 -4.62
C ALA A 6 14.20 7.22 -3.12
N LEU A 7 14.72 8.18 -2.35
CA LEU A 7 14.91 8.04 -0.90
C LEU A 7 13.58 7.86 -0.16
N VAL A 8 12.56 8.65 -0.50
CA VAL A 8 11.22 8.53 0.11
C VAL A 8 10.59 7.19 -0.25
N THR A 9 10.74 6.74 -1.50
CA THR A 9 10.22 5.43 -1.94
C THR A 9 10.89 4.29 -1.15
N ALA A 10 12.22 4.28 -1.07
CA ALA A 10 12.97 3.28 -0.31
C ALA A 10 12.56 3.25 1.18
N GLY A 11 12.30 4.41 1.78
CA GLY A 11 11.80 4.50 3.15
C GLY A 11 10.45 3.80 3.35
N VAL A 12 9.51 3.99 2.43
CA VAL A 12 8.19 3.33 2.47
C VAL A 12 8.33 1.83 2.24
N GLU A 13 9.12 1.43 1.23
CA GLU A 13 9.39 0.02 0.92
C GLU A 13 10.02 -0.71 2.11
N TYR A 14 10.96 -0.07 2.80
CA TYR A 14 11.55 -0.61 4.02
C TYR A 14 10.56 -0.70 5.17
N ASP A 15 9.93 0.42 5.53
CA ASP A 15 9.17 0.51 6.78
C ASP A 15 7.82 -0.22 6.70
N VAL A 16 7.21 -0.27 5.52
CA VAL A 16 5.88 -0.87 5.30
C VAL A 16 6.00 -2.28 4.74
N LEU A 17 6.86 -2.49 3.72
CA LEU A 17 6.94 -3.76 3.00
C LEU A 17 8.09 -4.66 3.47
N GLY A 18 9.05 -4.12 4.23
CA GLY A 18 10.23 -4.85 4.71
C GLY A 18 11.28 -5.10 3.63
N ILE A 19 11.20 -4.41 2.49
CA ILE A 19 12.19 -4.54 1.41
C ILE A 19 13.52 -3.97 1.90
N GLY A 20 14.61 -4.72 1.72
CA GLY A 20 15.93 -4.33 2.19
C GLY A 20 16.07 -4.34 3.72
N TYR A 21 15.17 -5.02 4.47
CA TYR A 21 15.20 -5.03 5.94
C TYR A 21 16.61 -5.31 6.51
N ALA A 22 17.32 -6.28 5.94
CA ALA A 22 18.66 -6.71 6.34
C ALA A 22 19.80 -5.79 5.87
N ASP A 23 19.52 -4.80 5.02
CA ASP A 23 20.53 -3.87 4.50
C ASP A 23 20.94 -2.82 5.56
N ILE A 24 20.07 -2.60 6.55
CA ILE A 24 20.36 -1.79 7.74
C ILE A 24 20.77 -2.73 8.87
N SER A 25 21.65 -2.30 9.77
CA SER A 25 22.03 -3.13 10.92
C SER A 25 20.89 -3.26 11.94
N ASP A 26 20.84 -4.38 12.67
CA ASP A 26 19.91 -4.59 13.78
C ASP A 26 20.02 -3.46 14.83
N THR A 27 21.24 -2.98 15.09
CA THR A 27 21.54 -1.90 16.04
C THR A 27 20.93 -0.57 15.59
N ASP A 28 21.08 -0.21 14.31
CA ASP A 28 20.52 1.04 13.78
C ASP A 28 18.99 0.99 13.76
N ARG A 29 18.41 -0.14 13.33
CA ARG A 29 16.96 -0.38 13.43
C ARG A 29 16.45 -0.20 14.86
N ALA A 30 17.11 -0.82 15.83
CA ALA A 30 16.72 -0.74 17.23
C ALA A 30 16.79 0.70 17.76
N SER A 31 17.84 1.44 17.39
CA SER A 31 18.01 2.85 17.78
C SER A 31 16.90 3.74 17.23
N ILE A 32 16.52 3.55 15.97
CA ILE A 32 15.42 4.30 15.34
C ILE A 32 14.08 3.96 15.99
N VAL A 33 13.77 2.69 16.21
CA VAL A 33 12.49 2.28 16.83
C VAL A 33 12.40 2.70 18.31
N ALA A 34 13.53 2.84 19.00
CA ALA A 34 13.57 3.41 20.35
C ALA A 34 13.18 4.90 20.36
N LEU A 35 13.65 5.68 19.37
CA LEU A 35 13.31 7.10 19.22
C LEU A 35 11.92 7.34 18.62
N HIS A 36 11.49 6.45 17.73
CA HIS A 36 10.21 6.50 17.03
C HIS A 36 9.43 5.19 17.22
N PRO A 37 8.84 4.96 18.41
CA PRO A 37 8.08 3.75 18.68
C PRO A 37 6.93 3.57 17.68
N ARG A 38 6.75 2.33 17.22
CA ARG A 38 5.76 1.98 16.21
C ARG A 38 4.75 0.93 16.69
N PRO A 39 4.08 1.14 17.84
CA PRO A 39 3.14 0.17 18.39
C PRO A 39 1.95 -0.04 17.44
N ASP A 40 1.61 -1.30 17.23
CA ASP A 40 0.49 -1.73 16.38
C ASP A 40 0.52 -1.14 14.95
N PHE A 41 1.73 -0.83 14.45
CA PHE A 41 1.88 -0.11 13.20
C PHE A 41 1.15 -0.75 12.02
N LYS A 42 1.23 -2.09 11.89
CA LYS A 42 0.60 -2.82 10.77
C LYS A 42 -0.91 -2.63 10.74
N GLN A 43 -1.60 -2.70 11.88
CA GLN A 43 -3.05 -2.47 11.91
C GLN A 43 -3.40 -1.01 11.71
N ARG A 44 -2.61 -0.10 12.31
CA ARG A 44 -2.84 1.34 12.19
C ARG A 44 -2.65 1.85 10.76
N ILE A 45 -1.63 1.39 10.04
CA ILE A 45 -1.42 1.79 8.65
C ILE A 45 -2.46 1.20 7.70
N LEU A 46 -2.92 -0.04 7.92
CA LEU A 46 -4.01 -0.64 7.14
C LEU A 46 -5.33 0.09 7.36
N ARG A 47 -5.63 0.50 8.60
CA ARG A 47 -6.78 1.35 8.92
C ARG A 47 -6.67 2.72 8.21
N ALA A 48 -5.52 3.38 8.33
CA ALA A 48 -5.29 4.68 7.69
C ALA A 48 -5.39 4.61 6.16
N PHE A 49 -4.90 3.52 5.55
CA PHE A 49 -5.15 3.26 4.14
C PHE A 49 -6.65 3.15 3.90
N THR A 50 -7.35 2.22 4.55
CA THR A 50 -8.81 2.02 4.37
C THR A 50 -9.59 3.33 4.43
N GLU A 51 -9.43 4.10 5.52
CA GLU A 51 -10.11 5.39 5.73
C GLU A 51 -9.79 6.41 4.63
N GLY A 52 -8.57 6.39 4.07
CA GLY A 52 -8.15 7.32 3.03
C GLY A 52 -8.67 7.02 1.62
N ILE A 53 -9.01 5.76 1.32
CA ILE A 53 -9.42 5.32 -0.03
C ILE A 53 -10.88 4.86 -0.12
N GLU A 54 -11.54 4.55 0.99
CA GLU A 54 -12.93 4.04 1.00
C GLU A 54 -13.93 4.99 0.32
N ALA A 55 -13.70 6.31 0.40
CA ALA A 55 -14.56 7.29 -0.27
C ALA A 55 -14.39 7.36 -1.81
N LYS A 56 -13.34 6.72 -2.35
CA LYS A 56 -13.02 6.70 -3.79
C LYS A 56 -12.53 5.31 -4.21
N PRO A 57 -13.34 4.25 -4.05
CA PRO A 57 -12.90 2.87 -4.19
C PRO A 57 -12.40 2.55 -5.61
N ASP A 58 -12.94 3.19 -6.64
CA ASP A 58 -12.56 2.95 -8.04
C ASP A 58 -11.11 3.35 -8.35
N THR A 59 -10.50 4.23 -7.54
CA THR A 59 -9.09 4.62 -7.68
C THR A 59 -8.12 3.48 -7.34
N THR A 60 -8.62 2.39 -6.78
CA THR A 60 -7.82 1.20 -6.44
C THR A 60 -7.64 0.25 -7.62
N PHE A 61 -8.34 0.46 -8.74
CA PHE A 61 -8.22 -0.39 -9.92
C PHE A 61 -6.76 -0.46 -10.41
N GLY A 62 -6.22 -1.69 -10.50
CA GLY A 62 -4.86 -1.94 -10.96
C GLY A 62 -3.75 -1.69 -9.92
N ASN A 63 -4.07 -1.46 -8.64
CA ASN A 63 -3.04 -1.29 -7.61
C ASN A 63 -3.34 -2.00 -6.29
N VAL A 64 -2.32 -2.08 -5.42
CA VAL A 64 -2.34 -2.84 -4.15
C VAL A 64 -3.39 -2.36 -3.15
N LYS A 65 -3.94 -1.16 -3.32
CA LYS A 65 -4.97 -0.63 -2.42
C LYS A 65 -6.30 -1.37 -2.53
N ALA A 66 -6.54 -2.07 -3.64
CA ALA A 66 -7.69 -2.94 -3.79
C ALA A 66 -7.66 -4.10 -2.77
N ASP A 67 -6.47 -4.57 -2.36
CA ASP A 67 -6.29 -5.59 -1.31
C ASP A 67 -6.70 -5.09 0.07
N VAL A 68 -6.46 -3.80 0.32
CA VAL A 68 -6.87 -3.16 1.57
C VAL A 68 -8.39 -3.06 1.62
N LEU A 69 -9.04 -2.54 0.57
CA LEU A 69 -10.49 -2.39 0.55
C LEU A 69 -11.24 -3.72 0.54
N GLU A 70 -10.75 -4.73 -0.19
CA GLU A 70 -11.37 -6.06 -0.18
C GLU A 70 -11.41 -6.66 1.22
N ARG A 71 -10.37 -6.40 2.03
CA ARG A 71 -10.30 -6.93 3.39
C ARG A 71 -11.11 -6.11 4.39
N TYR A 72 -11.15 -4.79 4.26
CA TYR A 72 -11.60 -3.90 5.33
C TYR A 72 -12.85 -3.06 5.00
N ALA A 73 -13.22 -2.88 3.73
CA ALA A 73 -14.39 -2.11 3.34
C ALA A 73 -15.57 -3.04 2.98
N ALA A 74 -16.64 -2.97 3.78
CA ALA A 74 -17.79 -3.83 3.60
C ALA A 74 -18.48 -3.55 2.25
N GLY A 75 -18.68 -4.59 1.46
CA GLY A 75 -19.34 -4.48 0.16
C GLY A 75 -18.47 -3.94 -0.98
N PHE A 76 -17.17 -3.69 -0.74
CA PHE A 76 -16.25 -3.36 -1.82
C PHE A 76 -16.19 -4.51 -2.84
N LYS A 77 -16.30 -4.16 -4.11
CA LYS A 77 -16.14 -5.08 -5.24
C LYS A 77 -14.98 -4.58 -6.08
N ARG A 78 -13.99 -5.46 -6.29
CA ARG A 78 -12.89 -5.15 -7.20
C ARG A 78 -13.39 -4.99 -8.62
N GLY A 79 -12.86 -4.01 -9.34
CA GLY A 79 -13.00 -3.95 -10.79
C GLY A 79 -12.29 -5.15 -11.43
N ASN A 80 -12.86 -5.66 -12.50
CA ASN A 80 -12.31 -6.77 -13.28
C ASN A 80 -11.81 -6.25 -14.63
N PHE A 81 -10.50 -6.38 -14.87
CA PHE A 81 -9.89 -5.94 -16.11
C PHE A 81 -10.33 -6.77 -17.32
N VAL A 82 -10.64 -8.06 -17.14
CA VAL A 82 -11.15 -8.92 -18.21
C VAL A 82 -12.53 -8.45 -18.63
N ASP A 83 -13.43 -8.18 -17.68
CA ASP A 83 -14.77 -7.67 -17.99
C ASP A 83 -14.69 -6.33 -18.73
N THR A 84 -13.74 -5.46 -18.34
CA THR A 84 -13.47 -4.19 -19.05
C THR A 84 -13.10 -4.40 -20.52
N ILE A 85 -12.36 -5.47 -20.84
CA ILE A 85 -11.99 -5.82 -22.22
C ILE A 85 -13.21 -6.38 -22.97
N LEU A 86 -13.95 -7.31 -22.36
CA LEU A 86 -15.10 -7.97 -22.99
C LEU A 86 -16.29 -7.01 -23.21
N ASP A 87 -16.45 -6.02 -22.35
CA ASP A 87 -17.49 -4.99 -22.45
C ASP A 87 -17.07 -3.79 -23.35
N SER A 88 -15.88 -3.88 -23.96
CA SER A 88 -15.38 -2.87 -24.89
C SER A 88 -16.32 -2.74 -26.10
N PRO A 89 -16.65 -1.51 -26.57
CA PRO A 89 -17.61 -1.31 -27.66
C PRO A 89 -17.06 -1.66 -29.04
N TRP A 90 -15.81 -2.11 -29.12
CA TRP A 90 -15.21 -2.52 -30.39
C TRP A 90 -15.92 -3.79 -30.90
N PRO A 91 -16.33 -3.82 -32.18
CA PRO A 91 -16.93 -5.01 -32.76
C PRO A 91 -15.87 -6.12 -32.88
N GLU A 92 -16.28 -7.35 -32.60
CA GLU A 92 -15.57 -8.58 -32.94
C GLU A 92 -16.09 -9.19 -34.25
#